data_AF-A0A328SFM4-F1
#
_entry.id   AF-A0A328SFM4-F1
#
_cell.length_a   1.000
_cell.length_b   1.000
_cell.length_c   1.000
_cell.angle_alpha   90.00
_cell.angle_beta   90.00
_cell.angle_gamma   90.00
#
_symmetry.space_group_name_H-M   'P 1'
#
loop_
_entity.id
_entity.type
_entity.pdbx_description
1 polymer ?
#
loop_
_entity_poly.entity_id
_entity_poly.type
_entity_poly.pdbx_seq_one_letter_code
_entity_poly.pdbx_strand_id
1 'polypeptide(L)'
;MNNKILIALIAILIIVCAGAYVLTNSSTSSSVSIDASALEDRGNLVVDSESLNQKNGLYHTDSSDINTILIKNGGSLKLENSIINKTGDTQTSQDDADFYGVNSAVLVNTNGTLDISNVEINTDSKGSNGIFVTNAEASSTGSEASPASDGGQPPEMPAGEGTGQQKDGGKPPEMPSGTGGEGTNGGGQPGQSSINGTTEATVKNVKITTHSDKSRGLDATYNAKINAENVVINTDGQSCAALATDRGEGEVHVKDSEINTGVSKDSGRGSPLIYSTGNITLENTKGTSYVSQIACIEGKNSIELTKCDLTGYAGGNRQDGSTYVDLGGVFIYQSMSGDADVGTSLFTAKNSKLSIASDSPVYKEAPMFHVTNTACVINLDNTELSYGSGTFMEIAGQNQWGTTGSNGGVAELNTDNEKIEGNVIVDSISSLTWNMNSTEFNGLINSTGNTTITVGDGSTWTLTGDSSVSSLTVSGNIDYGNYSLTVNGQTYDSSNPFNG
;
A
#
# COMPACT_ATOMS: atom_id res chain seq x y z
N MET A 1 -20.13 36.64 -5.94
CA MET A 1 -19.40 35.36 -6.00
C MET A 1 -19.64 34.79 -7.39
N ASN A 2 -18.59 34.49 -8.14
CA ASN A 2 -18.73 33.92 -9.49
C ASN A 2 -19.32 32.50 -9.35
N ASN A 3 -20.37 32.15 -10.12
CA ASN A 3 -21.08 30.86 -9.95
C ASN A 3 -20.15 29.63 -10.05
N LYS A 4 -19.02 29.75 -10.75
CA LYS A 4 -17.98 28.72 -10.84
C LYS A 4 -17.15 28.54 -9.56
N ILE A 5 -16.83 29.64 -8.88
CA ILE A 5 -16.17 29.62 -7.56
C ILE A 5 -17.10 28.99 -6.52
N LEU A 6 -18.41 29.23 -6.63
CA LEU A 6 -19.42 28.58 -5.78
C LEU A 6 -19.49 27.06 -6.02
N ILE A 7 -19.44 26.60 -7.27
CA ILE A 7 -19.44 25.16 -7.60
C ILE A 7 -18.16 24.47 -7.12
N ALA A 8 -16.99 25.10 -7.30
CA ALA A 8 -15.71 24.56 -6.80
C ALA A 8 -15.65 24.51 -5.27
N LEU A 9 -16.20 25.52 -4.58
CA LEU A 9 -16.35 25.52 -3.12
C LEU A 9 -17.38 24.49 -2.64
N ILE A 10 -18.44 24.23 -3.42
CA ILE A 10 -19.42 23.17 -3.13
C ILE A 10 -18.81 21.79 -3.33
N ALA A 11 -17.97 21.57 -4.34
CA ALA A 11 -17.21 20.34 -4.51
C ALA A 11 -16.28 20.10 -3.31
N ILE A 12 -15.53 21.12 -2.87
CA ILE A 12 -14.73 21.05 -1.62
C ILE A 12 -15.62 20.74 -0.41
N LEU A 13 -16.80 21.36 -0.29
CA LEU A 13 -17.70 21.15 0.85
C LEU A 13 -18.31 19.72 0.85
N ILE A 14 -18.62 19.15 -0.31
CA ILE A 14 -19.16 17.79 -0.44
C ILE A 14 -18.08 16.74 -0.16
N ILE A 15 -16.87 16.95 -0.71
CA ILE A 15 -15.66 16.13 -0.51
C ILE A 15 -15.23 16.17 0.97
N VAL A 16 -15.14 17.36 1.57
CA VAL A 16 -14.76 17.52 2.99
C VAL A 16 -15.84 16.99 3.95
N CYS A 17 -17.13 17.07 3.61
CA CYS A 17 -18.20 16.52 4.45
C CYS A 17 -18.22 14.98 4.47
N ALA A 18 -17.72 14.30 3.43
CA ALA A 18 -17.53 12.84 3.45
C ALA A 18 -16.38 12.41 4.39
N GLY A 19 -15.35 13.25 4.56
CA GLY A 19 -14.22 13.02 5.48
C GLY A 19 -14.35 13.63 6.88
N ALA A 20 -15.45 14.34 7.18
CA ALA A 20 -15.57 15.17 8.38
C ALA A 20 -15.71 14.38 9.71
N TYR A 21 -15.74 13.05 9.69
CA TYR A 21 -15.93 12.26 10.92
C TYR A 21 -14.65 11.97 11.71
N VAL A 22 -13.44 12.24 11.19
CA VAL A 22 -12.18 11.80 11.82
C VAL A 22 -11.22 12.94 12.22
N LEU A 23 -11.54 14.20 11.91
CA LEU A 23 -10.64 15.35 12.14
C LEU A 23 -10.48 15.86 13.60
N THR A 24 -10.88 15.10 14.63
CA THR A 24 -10.87 15.64 16.01
C THR A 24 -9.67 15.28 16.89
N ASN A 25 -8.66 14.51 16.44
CA ASN A 25 -7.55 14.09 17.32
C ASN A 25 -6.12 14.08 16.74
N SER A 26 -5.83 14.75 15.62
CA SER A 26 -4.44 14.85 15.12
C SER A 26 -3.80 16.21 15.44
N SER A 27 -2.83 16.23 16.36
CA SER A 27 -2.12 17.44 16.82
C SER A 27 -0.90 17.82 15.97
N THR A 28 -0.90 17.54 14.67
CA THR A 28 0.08 18.11 13.70
C THR A 28 -0.66 18.64 12.49
N SER A 29 -1.29 19.79 12.67
CA SER A 29 -1.90 20.59 11.61
C SER A 29 -0.81 21.41 10.91
N SER A 30 -0.32 20.88 9.78
CA SER A 30 0.11 21.73 8.67
C SER A 30 -1.03 21.75 7.65
N SER A 31 -2.20 22.27 8.02
CA SER A 31 -3.28 22.44 7.05
C SER A 31 -2.83 23.46 6.01
N VAL A 32 -2.69 23.04 4.76
CA VAL A 32 -2.51 23.95 3.63
C VAL A 32 -3.75 24.86 3.59
N SER A 33 -3.59 26.12 4.01
CA SER A 33 -4.69 27.09 4.00
C SER A 33 -4.61 27.91 2.70
N ILE A 34 -5.40 27.52 1.71
CA ILE A 34 -5.50 28.24 0.43
C ILE A 34 -6.78 29.08 0.43
N ASP A 35 -6.65 30.38 0.18
CA ASP A 35 -7.82 31.22 -0.08
C ASP A 35 -8.35 30.94 -1.49
N ALA A 36 -9.31 30.01 -1.58
CA ALA A 36 -9.94 29.63 -2.83
C ALA A 36 -10.59 30.81 -3.58
N SER A 37 -10.94 31.90 -2.89
CA SER A 37 -11.53 33.09 -3.53
C SER A 37 -10.53 33.94 -4.31
N ALA A 38 -9.23 33.73 -4.05
CA ALA A 38 -8.13 34.43 -4.71
C ALA A 38 -7.54 33.64 -5.89
N LEU A 39 -8.06 32.45 -6.20
CA LEU A 39 -7.56 31.60 -7.27
C LEU A 39 -8.13 31.98 -8.64
N GLU A 40 -7.31 31.82 -9.68
CA GLU A 40 -7.72 31.92 -11.07
C GLU A 40 -8.25 30.57 -11.56
N ASP A 41 -9.50 30.52 -12.02
CA ASP A 41 -10.07 29.35 -12.69
C ASP A 41 -9.39 29.10 -14.04
N ARG A 42 -8.72 27.95 -14.17
CA ARG A 42 -7.88 27.58 -15.31
C ARG A 42 -8.29 26.27 -16.00
N GLY A 43 -9.34 25.60 -15.54
CA GLY A 43 -9.77 24.31 -16.09
C GLY A 43 -8.67 23.23 -16.03
N ASN A 44 -8.54 22.43 -17.09
CA ASN A 44 -7.50 21.41 -17.22
C ASN A 44 -6.20 21.99 -17.81
N LEU A 45 -5.05 21.40 -17.47
CA LEU A 45 -3.74 21.82 -17.95
C LEU A 45 -2.98 20.65 -18.60
N VAL A 46 -2.38 20.89 -19.76
CA VAL A 46 -1.42 19.97 -20.39
C VAL A 46 -0.09 20.70 -20.55
N VAL A 47 1.00 20.08 -20.10
CA VAL A 47 2.38 20.56 -20.24
C VAL A 47 3.12 19.57 -21.13
N ASP A 48 3.36 19.96 -22.37
CA ASP A 48 3.92 19.09 -23.41
C ASP A 48 5.24 19.67 -23.94
N SER A 49 6.35 18.97 -23.68
CA SER A 49 7.67 19.33 -24.20
C SER A 49 8.15 20.75 -23.83
N GLU A 50 7.55 21.36 -22.80
CA GLU A 50 7.83 22.73 -22.35
C GLU A 50 7.96 22.82 -20.83
N SER A 51 8.47 23.95 -20.33
CA SER A 51 8.57 24.21 -18.90
C SER A 51 7.66 25.37 -18.49
N LEU A 52 6.75 25.12 -17.55
CA LEU A 52 5.81 26.11 -17.03
C LEU A 52 5.99 26.33 -15.53
N ASN A 53 5.85 27.60 -15.11
CA ASN A 53 5.76 27.99 -13.71
C ASN A 53 4.37 28.58 -13.47
N GLN A 54 3.57 27.94 -12.62
CA GLN A 54 2.19 28.31 -12.34
C GLN A 54 1.97 28.52 -10.84
N LYS A 55 1.05 29.43 -10.50
CA LYS A 55 0.65 29.68 -9.12
C LYS A 55 -0.77 30.24 -9.03
N ASN A 56 -1.38 30.12 -7.86
CA ASN A 56 -2.71 30.69 -7.56
C ASN A 56 -3.78 30.24 -8.56
N GLY A 57 -3.73 28.98 -9.00
CA GLY A 57 -4.67 28.39 -9.94
C GLY A 57 -5.70 27.49 -9.27
N LEU A 58 -6.92 27.51 -9.80
CA LEU A 58 -7.92 26.46 -9.60
C LEU A 58 -7.97 25.64 -10.89
N TYR A 59 -7.50 24.40 -10.81
CA TYR A 59 -7.52 23.45 -11.90
C TYR A 59 -8.61 22.42 -11.66
N HIS A 60 -9.37 22.08 -12.68
CA HIS A 60 -10.42 21.07 -12.55
C HIS A 60 -10.81 20.43 -13.88
N THR A 61 -11.30 19.19 -13.79
CA THR A 61 -12.06 18.55 -14.87
C THR A 61 -13.06 17.53 -14.31
N ASP A 62 -14.22 17.44 -14.94
CA ASP A 62 -15.25 16.42 -14.72
C ASP A 62 -15.32 15.42 -15.87
N SER A 63 -14.45 15.56 -16.88
CA SER A 63 -14.41 14.67 -18.02
C SER A 63 -13.80 13.32 -17.62
N SER A 64 -14.39 12.24 -18.12
CA SER A 64 -13.85 10.88 -18.01
C SER A 64 -12.53 10.75 -18.75
N ASP A 65 -11.63 9.95 -18.20
CA ASP A 65 -10.34 9.54 -18.80
C ASP A 65 -9.39 10.71 -19.14
N ILE A 66 -9.63 11.89 -18.57
CA ILE A 66 -8.80 13.08 -18.77
C ILE A 66 -8.20 13.49 -17.43
N ASN A 67 -6.89 13.67 -17.36
CA ASN A 67 -6.27 14.19 -16.15
C ASN A 67 -6.61 15.68 -15.94
N THR A 68 -6.64 16.14 -14.70
CA THR A 68 -6.76 17.59 -14.44
C THR A 68 -5.49 18.31 -14.86
N ILE A 69 -4.33 17.72 -14.55
CA ILE A 69 -3.01 18.14 -15.03
C ILE A 69 -2.30 16.95 -15.66
N LEU A 70 -1.87 17.09 -16.91
CA LEU A 70 -1.05 16.12 -17.63
C LEU A 70 0.30 16.74 -18.00
N ILE A 71 1.39 16.10 -17.59
CA ILE A 71 2.76 16.48 -17.95
C ILE A 71 3.34 15.34 -18.78
N LYS A 72 3.81 15.62 -19.99
CA LYS A 72 4.27 14.58 -20.93
C LYS A 72 5.41 15.07 -21.83
N ASN A 73 6.05 14.12 -22.51
CA ASN A 73 7.07 14.37 -23.54
C ASN A 73 8.22 15.26 -23.06
N GLY A 74 8.69 15.08 -21.82
CA GLY A 74 9.73 15.95 -21.27
C GLY A 74 9.23 17.29 -20.71
N GLY A 75 7.92 17.49 -20.59
CA GLY A 75 7.34 18.66 -19.95
C GLY A 75 7.77 18.82 -18.48
N SER A 76 7.86 20.06 -18.01
CA SER A 76 8.22 20.38 -16.63
C SER A 76 7.23 21.39 -16.06
N LEU A 77 6.62 21.06 -14.91
CA LEU A 77 5.71 21.96 -14.23
C LEU A 77 6.21 22.26 -12.83
N LYS A 78 6.36 23.56 -12.53
CA LYS A 78 6.40 24.05 -11.16
C LYS A 78 5.05 24.66 -10.80
N LEU A 79 4.38 24.14 -9.77
CA LEU A 79 3.05 24.57 -9.35
C LEU A 79 3.01 24.94 -7.85
N GLU A 80 2.56 26.16 -7.54
CA GLU A 80 2.47 26.65 -6.16
C GLU A 80 1.06 27.17 -5.81
N ASN A 81 0.66 27.11 -4.53
CA ASN A 81 -0.55 27.78 -4.01
C ASN A 81 -1.81 27.57 -4.87
N SER A 82 -2.16 26.32 -5.14
CA SER A 82 -3.22 26.00 -6.10
C SER A 82 -4.15 24.91 -5.59
N ILE A 83 -5.35 24.80 -6.18
CA ILE A 83 -6.29 23.72 -5.92
C ILE A 83 -6.48 22.91 -7.20
N ILE A 84 -6.53 21.58 -7.09
CA ILE A 84 -6.73 20.65 -8.20
C ILE A 84 -7.91 19.73 -7.87
N ASN A 85 -8.94 19.70 -8.72
CA ASN A 85 -10.15 18.90 -8.50
C ASN A 85 -10.45 17.95 -9.68
N LYS A 86 -10.71 16.67 -9.39
CA LYS A 86 -11.11 15.67 -10.38
C LYS A 86 -12.42 14.97 -9.98
N THR A 87 -13.43 14.96 -10.86
CA THR A 87 -14.76 14.36 -10.55
C THR A 87 -15.37 13.51 -11.66
N GLY A 88 -14.66 13.30 -12.78
CA GLY A 88 -15.11 12.40 -13.85
C GLY A 88 -14.66 10.96 -13.64
N ASP A 89 -15.56 9.98 -13.71
CA ASP A 89 -15.18 8.57 -13.60
C ASP A 89 -14.35 8.09 -14.79
N THR A 90 -13.43 7.15 -14.56
CA THR A 90 -12.79 6.40 -15.64
C THR A 90 -13.84 5.59 -16.40
N GLN A 91 -13.85 5.69 -17.73
CA GLN A 91 -14.68 4.87 -18.63
C GLN A 91 -13.85 3.89 -19.47
N THR A 92 -12.54 4.12 -19.60
CA THR A 92 -11.61 3.17 -20.25
C THR A 92 -11.38 1.92 -19.39
N SER A 93 -10.49 1.04 -19.84
CA SER A 93 -10.16 -0.17 -19.07
C SER A 93 -9.61 0.23 -17.69
N GLN A 94 -9.90 -0.56 -16.66
CA GLN A 94 -9.41 -0.27 -15.30
C GLN A 94 -7.87 -0.19 -15.28
N ASP A 95 -7.22 -1.01 -16.10
CA ASP A 95 -5.79 -0.99 -16.35
C ASP A 95 -5.24 0.40 -16.75
N ASP A 96 -5.99 1.19 -17.53
CA ASP A 96 -5.55 2.53 -17.97
C ASP A 96 -5.36 3.49 -16.79
N ALA A 97 -6.24 3.40 -15.78
CA ALA A 97 -6.14 4.19 -14.57
C ALA A 97 -5.14 3.58 -13.57
N ASP A 98 -5.16 2.25 -13.41
CA ASP A 98 -4.38 1.54 -12.40
C ASP A 98 -2.88 1.47 -12.74
N PHE A 99 -2.50 1.42 -14.03
CA PHE A 99 -1.10 1.22 -14.45
C PHE A 99 -0.51 2.41 -15.23
N TYR A 100 -1.34 3.20 -15.91
CA TYR A 100 -0.90 4.31 -16.79
C TYR A 100 -1.35 5.69 -16.30
N GLY A 101 -2.07 5.75 -15.18
CA GLY A 101 -2.44 6.99 -14.50
C GLY A 101 -3.48 7.85 -15.22
N VAL A 102 -4.15 7.31 -16.25
CA VAL A 102 -5.29 7.95 -16.89
C VAL A 102 -6.32 8.30 -15.82
N ASN A 103 -6.99 9.45 -15.98
CA ASN A 103 -8.02 9.94 -15.04
C ASN A 103 -7.53 10.43 -13.67
N SER A 104 -6.25 10.31 -13.33
CA SER A 104 -5.65 10.90 -12.12
C SER A 104 -5.79 12.44 -12.10
N ALA A 105 -5.84 13.06 -10.93
CA ALA A 105 -5.81 14.52 -10.83
C ALA A 105 -4.52 15.10 -11.42
N VAL A 106 -3.37 14.51 -11.09
CA VAL A 106 -2.09 14.84 -11.74
C VAL A 106 -1.47 13.57 -12.31
N LEU A 107 -1.14 13.58 -13.60
CA LEU A 107 -0.32 12.56 -14.25
C LEU A 107 0.99 13.17 -14.76
N VAL A 108 2.11 12.62 -14.29
CA VAL A 108 3.45 12.88 -14.82
C VAL A 108 3.87 11.66 -15.64
N ASN A 109 3.94 11.83 -16.95
CA ASN A 109 4.24 10.78 -17.92
C ASN A 109 5.67 10.95 -18.48
N THR A 110 6.12 10.00 -19.30
CA THR A 110 7.52 9.76 -19.67
C THR A 110 8.35 11.03 -19.91
N ASN A 111 9.48 11.08 -19.20
CA ASN A 111 10.46 12.18 -19.10
C ASN A 111 9.92 13.46 -18.45
N GLY A 112 8.68 13.47 -17.95
CA GLY A 112 8.06 14.62 -17.30
C GLY A 112 8.63 14.88 -15.90
N THR A 113 8.57 16.15 -15.48
CA THR A 113 8.95 16.55 -14.11
C THR A 113 7.89 17.45 -13.46
N LEU A 114 7.63 17.21 -12.18
CA LEU A 114 6.73 18.01 -11.36
C LEU A 114 7.43 18.50 -10.10
N ASP A 115 7.36 19.81 -9.83
CA ASP A 115 7.66 20.41 -8.53
C ASP A 115 6.38 21.10 -8.04
N ILE A 116 5.72 20.49 -7.04
CA ILE A 116 4.42 20.95 -6.54
C ILE A 116 4.50 21.30 -5.07
N SER A 117 4.05 22.51 -4.70
CA SER A 117 4.03 22.91 -3.30
C SER A 117 2.88 23.80 -2.86
N ASN A 118 2.43 23.61 -1.61
CA ASN A 118 1.30 24.33 -1.03
C ASN A 118 0.04 24.16 -1.88
N VAL A 119 -0.31 22.91 -2.19
CA VAL A 119 -1.45 22.56 -3.04
C VAL A 119 -2.45 21.69 -2.28
N GLU A 120 -3.74 21.84 -2.60
CA GLU A 120 -4.79 20.91 -2.21
C GLU A 120 -5.32 20.17 -3.45
N ILE A 121 -5.31 18.84 -3.40
CA ILE A 121 -5.77 17.93 -4.46
C ILE A 121 -6.97 17.17 -3.94
N ASN A 122 -8.09 17.21 -4.67
CA ASN A 122 -9.30 16.49 -4.33
C ASN A 122 -9.79 15.65 -5.52
N THR A 123 -10.10 14.37 -5.28
CA THR A 123 -10.72 13.51 -6.28
C THR A 123 -11.99 12.86 -5.74
N ASP A 124 -13.04 12.88 -6.55
CA ASP A 124 -14.35 12.30 -6.24
C ASP A 124 -14.90 11.57 -7.48
N SER A 125 -14.13 10.60 -7.94
CA SER A 125 -14.46 9.74 -9.09
C SER A 125 -13.60 8.50 -9.09
N LYS A 126 -14.13 7.40 -9.61
CA LYS A 126 -13.44 6.09 -9.70
C LYS A 126 -12.19 6.21 -10.56
N GLY A 127 -11.08 5.60 -10.11
CA GLY A 127 -9.82 5.59 -10.85
C GLY A 127 -9.09 6.94 -10.85
N SER A 128 -9.43 7.86 -9.94
CA SER A 128 -8.84 9.20 -9.90
C SER A 128 -7.80 9.31 -8.80
N ASN A 129 -6.59 8.83 -9.08
CA ASN A 129 -5.46 8.99 -8.16
C ASN A 129 -5.14 10.47 -7.90
N GLY A 130 -4.55 10.78 -6.75
CA GLY A 130 -4.08 12.13 -6.42
C GLY A 130 -2.95 12.59 -7.34
N ILE A 131 -1.79 11.92 -7.23
CA ILE A 131 -0.64 12.12 -8.12
C ILE A 131 -0.16 10.74 -8.59
N PHE A 132 -0.11 10.57 -9.91
CA PHE A 132 0.41 9.38 -10.57
C PHE A 132 1.65 9.75 -11.40
N VAL A 133 2.73 8.99 -11.24
CA VAL A 133 3.98 9.20 -11.99
C VAL A 133 4.36 7.90 -12.69
N THR A 134 4.62 7.96 -13.99
CA THR A 134 4.88 6.76 -14.78
C THR A 134 5.88 7.01 -15.91
N ASN A 135 6.70 5.99 -16.18
CA ASN A 135 7.47 5.92 -17.43
C ASN A 135 6.79 5.03 -18.49
N ALA A 136 5.54 4.62 -18.27
CA ALA A 136 4.84 3.82 -19.27
C ALA A 136 4.64 4.64 -20.53
N GLU A 137 5.18 4.17 -21.65
CA GLU A 137 4.78 4.65 -22.96
C GLU A 137 3.33 4.23 -23.19
N ALA A 138 2.39 5.16 -23.07
CA ALA A 138 1.02 4.90 -23.44
C ALA A 138 1.01 4.41 -24.89
N SER A 139 0.38 3.26 -25.16
CA SER A 139 -0.10 2.94 -26.50
C SER A 139 -0.76 4.20 -27.06
N SER A 140 -0.37 4.62 -28.27
CA SER A 140 -0.66 5.93 -28.86
C SER A 140 -2.15 6.18 -29.18
N THR A 141 -3.06 5.91 -28.25
CA THR A 141 -4.51 5.91 -28.45
C THR A 141 -5.28 6.72 -27.38
N GLY A 142 -4.61 7.43 -26.45
CA GLY A 142 -5.28 8.18 -25.38
C GLY A 142 -5.13 9.71 -25.44
N SER A 143 -6.15 10.38 -25.99
CA SER A 143 -6.52 11.80 -25.81
C SER A 143 -5.64 12.92 -26.41
N GLU A 144 -5.87 13.21 -27.70
CA GLU A 144 -5.96 14.61 -28.13
C GLU A 144 -7.43 15.02 -28.09
N ALA A 145 -7.79 15.98 -27.23
CA ALA A 145 -9.08 16.67 -27.32
C ALA A 145 -8.83 18.09 -27.88
N SER A 146 -9.24 18.32 -29.12
CA SER A 146 -9.41 19.67 -29.70
C SER A 146 -10.84 20.18 -29.41
N PRO A 147 -11.10 21.50 -29.42
CA PRO A 147 -12.29 22.08 -28.81
C PRO A 147 -13.58 21.83 -29.61
N ALA A 148 -14.67 21.80 -28.85
CA ALA A 148 -16.04 21.42 -29.20
C ALA A 148 -16.58 21.88 -30.57
N SER A 149 -17.36 20.99 -31.20
CA SER A 149 -18.43 21.36 -32.13
C SER A 149 -19.71 20.57 -31.84
N ASP A 150 -20.81 21.29 -32.01
CA ASP A 150 -22.20 20.99 -31.71
C ASP A 150 -22.78 19.80 -32.49
N GLY A 151 -23.71 19.07 -31.84
CA GLY A 151 -24.77 18.34 -32.53
C GLY A 151 -24.74 16.81 -32.44
N GLY A 152 -25.71 16.23 -31.72
CA GLY A 152 -26.18 14.88 -32.00
C GLY A 152 -26.50 14.04 -30.77
N GLN A 153 -27.72 14.16 -30.24
CA GLN A 153 -28.28 13.24 -29.25
C GLN A 153 -28.42 11.81 -29.82
N PRO A 154 -27.96 10.75 -29.13
CA PRO A 154 -28.37 9.38 -29.40
C PRO A 154 -29.52 8.92 -28.47
N PRO A 155 -30.26 7.85 -28.86
CA PRO A 155 -31.61 7.57 -28.36
C PRO A 155 -31.63 6.79 -27.04
N GLU A 156 -32.66 7.07 -26.23
CA GLU A 156 -33.06 6.31 -25.04
C GLU A 156 -33.56 4.90 -25.38
N MET A 157 -33.25 3.92 -24.52
CA MET A 157 -34.01 2.67 -24.38
C MET A 157 -33.91 2.09 -22.96
N PRO A 158 -34.89 1.26 -22.52
CA PRO A 158 -35.63 1.51 -21.29
C PRO A 158 -35.22 0.65 -20.08
N ALA A 159 -35.72 1.11 -18.92
CA ALA A 159 -35.55 0.53 -17.60
C ALA A 159 -36.06 -0.92 -17.45
N GLY A 160 -35.30 -1.72 -16.73
CA GLY A 160 -35.72 -2.99 -16.14
C GLY A 160 -35.29 -3.05 -14.67
N GLU A 161 -36.27 -3.17 -13.78
CA GLU A 161 -36.09 -3.34 -12.34
C GLU A 161 -35.49 -4.72 -12.01
N GLY A 162 -34.52 -4.76 -11.11
CA GLY A 162 -33.93 -5.99 -10.57
C GLY A 162 -33.14 -5.72 -9.30
N THR A 163 -33.74 -6.05 -8.16
CA THR A 163 -33.23 -5.86 -6.79
C THR A 163 -32.06 -6.80 -6.46
N GLY A 164 -30.99 -6.26 -5.87
CA GLY A 164 -29.94 -7.04 -5.18
C GLY A 164 -28.52 -6.51 -5.41
N GLN A 165 -28.11 -5.47 -4.68
CA GLN A 165 -26.70 -5.02 -4.66
C GLN A 165 -25.84 -6.02 -3.89
N GLN A 166 -25.16 -6.90 -4.61
CA GLN A 166 -23.97 -7.58 -4.13
C GLN A 166 -22.80 -6.62 -4.35
N LYS A 167 -22.24 -6.06 -3.27
CA LYS A 167 -21.05 -5.19 -3.32
C LYS A 167 -19.85 -6.07 -3.66
N ASP A 168 -19.46 -6.08 -4.93
CA ASP A 168 -18.28 -6.79 -5.42
C ASP A 168 -17.04 -6.03 -4.91
N GLY A 169 -16.41 -6.57 -3.86
CA GLY A 169 -15.16 -6.02 -3.36
C GLY A 169 -14.10 -6.16 -4.45
N GLY A 170 -13.47 -5.06 -4.85
CA GLY A 170 -12.46 -5.01 -5.90
C GLY A 170 -11.38 -6.07 -5.70
N LYS A 171 -11.57 -7.21 -6.36
CA LYS A 171 -10.64 -8.33 -6.41
C LYS A 171 -9.41 -7.85 -7.19
N PRO A 172 -8.17 -8.15 -6.74
CA PRO A 172 -7.00 -7.98 -7.60
C PRO A 172 -7.22 -8.73 -8.92
N PRO A 173 -6.67 -8.27 -10.06
CA PRO A 173 -6.91 -8.88 -11.36
C PRO A 173 -6.64 -10.40 -11.29
N GLU A 174 -7.66 -11.20 -11.56
CA GLU A 174 -7.50 -12.64 -11.71
C GLU A 174 -7.22 -12.98 -13.17
N MET A 175 -6.23 -13.84 -13.43
CA MET A 175 -6.27 -14.64 -14.65
C MET A 175 -7.44 -15.65 -14.56
N PRO A 176 -8.18 -15.88 -15.66
CA PRO A 176 -9.23 -16.89 -15.69
C PRO A 176 -8.67 -18.28 -15.37
N SER A 177 -9.44 -19.10 -14.66
CA SER A 177 -9.11 -20.51 -14.38
C SER A 177 -9.06 -21.32 -15.69
N GLY A 178 -7.85 -21.52 -16.23
CA GLY A 178 -7.58 -22.46 -17.32
C GLY A 178 -7.08 -23.79 -16.76
N THR A 179 -7.78 -24.88 -17.09
CA THR A 179 -7.39 -26.24 -16.75
C THR A 179 -6.06 -26.64 -17.39
N GLY A 180 -5.12 -27.12 -16.57
CA GLY A 180 -4.11 -28.13 -16.90
C GLY A 180 -3.35 -27.97 -18.21
N GLY A 181 -2.19 -27.31 -18.14
CA GLY A 181 -1.12 -27.46 -19.12
C GLY A 181 0.19 -27.03 -18.49
N GLU A 182 1.18 -27.93 -18.46
CA GLU A 182 2.57 -27.61 -18.15
C GLU A 182 3.04 -26.51 -19.12
N GLY A 183 3.06 -25.26 -18.64
CA GLY A 183 3.40 -24.07 -19.41
C GLY A 183 4.81 -23.61 -19.07
N THR A 184 5.69 -23.69 -20.06
CA THR A 184 7.05 -23.18 -20.07
C THR A 184 7.14 -21.71 -19.64
N ASN A 185 8.13 -21.39 -18.80
CA ASN A 185 8.67 -20.05 -18.55
C ASN A 185 8.80 -19.26 -19.86
N GLY A 186 8.09 -18.14 -19.98
CA GLY A 186 8.21 -17.29 -21.17
C GLY A 186 7.08 -16.29 -21.39
N GLY A 187 6.59 -15.61 -20.34
CA GLY A 187 5.83 -14.37 -20.48
C GLY A 187 6.80 -13.20 -20.43
N GLY A 188 7.50 -12.92 -21.53
CA GLY A 188 8.39 -11.76 -21.61
C GLY A 188 7.59 -10.47 -21.47
N GLN A 189 7.95 -9.66 -20.47
CA GLN A 189 7.53 -8.27 -20.32
C GLN A 189 7.71 -7.52 -21.66
N PRO A 190 6.78 -6.66 -22.09
CA PRO A 190 7.06 -5.72 -23.17
C PRO A 190 8.36 -4.98 -22.81
N GLY A 191 9.34 -5.05 -23.72
CA GLY A 191 10.74 -4.77 -23.41
C GLY A 191 10.93 -3.46 -22.63
N GLN A 192 11.63 -3.57 -21.49
CA GLN A 192 12.18 -2.45 -20.75
C GLN A 192 13.17 -1.72 -21.66
N SER A 193 12.66 -0.78 -22.45
CA SER A 193 13.49 0.12 -23.24
C SER A 193 14.32 0.92 -22.24
N SER A 194 15.63 1.05 -22.46
CA SER A 194 16.49 1.85 -21.59
C SER A 194 16.07 3.32 -21.69
N ILE A 195 15.28 3.80 -20.73
CA ILE A 195 14.82 5.18 -20.68
C ILE A 195 15.97 6.04 -20.15
N ASN A 196 16.51 6.91 -21.00
CA ASN A 196 17.55 7.89 -20.66
C ASN A 196 16.93 9.17 -20.09
N GLY A 197 16.12 9.05 -19.03
CA GLY A 197 15.48 10.16 -18.30
C GLY A 197 14.68 9.64 -17.11
N THR A 198 14.63 10.41 -16.01
CA THR A 198 13.87 10.06 -14.80
C THR A 198 12.56 10.84 -14.75
N THR A 199 11.42 10.17 -14.96
CA THR A 199 10.11 10.79 -14.68
C THR A 199 9.92 10.90 -13.17
N GLU A 200 9.75 12.12 -12.68
CA GLU A 200 9.83 12.41 -11.25
C GLU A 200 8.83 13.48 -10.80
N ALA A 201 8.26 13.30 -9.60
CA ALA A 201 7.53 14.33 -8.88
C ALA A 201 8.19 14.64 -7.53
N THR A 202 8.38 15.93 -7.24
CA THR A 202 8.71 16.47 -5.92
C THR A 202 7.47 17.15 -5.35
N VAL A 203 6.98 16.66 -4.21
CA VAL A 203 5.69 17.04 -3.61
C VAL A 203 5.93 17.59 -2.20
N LYS A 204 5.62 18.86 -1.96
CA LYS A 204 5.91 19.49 -0.65
C LYS A 204 4.73 20.28 -0.10
N ASN A 205 4.35 20.06 1.16
CA ASN A 205 3.22 20.77 1.77
C ASN A 205 1.94 20.59 0.93
N VAL A 206 1.57 19.35 0.62
CA VAL A 206 0.40 19.04 -0.21
C VAL A 206 -0.61 18.24 0.57
N LYS A 207 -1.88 18.62 0.47
CA LYS A 207 -3.00 17.83 0.98
C LYS A 207 -3.65 17.10 -0.20
N ILE A 208 -3.82 15.79 -0.07
CA ILE A 208 -4.45 14.92 -1.06
C ILE A 208 -5.66 14.25 -0.40
N THR A 209 -6.82 14.35 -1.03
CA THR A 209 -8.04 13.66 -0.60
C THR A 209 -8.66 12.94 -1.79
N THR A 210 -8.85 11.62 -1.68
CA THR A 210 -9.48 10.78 -2.72
C THR A 210 -10.64 9.99 -2.11
N HIS A 211 -11.73 9.80 -2.86
CA HIS A 211 -12.97 9.23 -2.28
C HIS A 211 -13.47 7.92 -2.89
N SER A 212 -13.32 7.73 -4.19
CA SER A 212 -13.93 6.60 -4.90
C SER A 212 -12.94 5.46 -5.12
N ASP A 213 -13.45 4.26 -5.40
CA ASP A 213 -12.63 3.06 -5.65
C ASP A 213 -11.47 3.33 -6.64
N LYS A 214 -10.34 2.64 -6.41
CA LYS A 214 -9.15 2.71 -7.26
C LYS A 214 -8.53 4.12 -7.36
N SER A 215 -8.67 4.92 -6.31
CA SER A 215 -8.15 6.29 -6.25
C SER A 215 -7.08 6.41 -5.17
N ARG A 216 -5.84 6.02 -5.51
CA ARG A 216 -4.69 6.06 -4.60
C ARG A 216 -4.22 7.49 -4.35
N GLY A 217 -3.50 7.71 -3.25
CA GLY A 217 -2.93 9.01 -2.93
C GLY A 217 -1.77 9.38 -3.85
N LEU A 218 -0.64 8.71 -3.66
CA LEU A 218 0.56 8.78 -4.49
C LEU A 218 0.82 7.41 -5.10
N ASP A 219 1.04 7.35 -6.42
CA ASP A 219 1.28 6.10 -7.14
C ASP A 219 2.40 6.27 -8.19
N ALA A 220 3.35 5.34 -8.18
CA ALA A 220 4.48 5.32 -9.10
C ALA A 220 4.63 3.97 -9.80
N THR A 221 4.76 3.99 -11.12
CA THR A 221 4.88 2.79 -11.97
C THR A 221 6.03 2.89 -12.97
N TYR A 222 6.46 1.74 -13.51
CA TYR A 222 7.53 1.63 -14.51
C TYR A 222 8.84 2.36 -14.13
N ASN A 223 9.33 2.22 -12.90
CA ASN A 223 10.53 2.86 -12.35
C ASN A 223 10.45 4.40 -12.26
N ALA A 224 9.24 4.97 -12.25
CA ALA A 224 9.07 6.39 -11.97
C ALA A 224 9.26 6.69 -10.48
N LYS A 225 9.52 7.96 -10.14
CA LYS A 225 9.90 8.37 -8.79
C LYS A 225 9.02 9.47 -8.21
N ILE A 226 8.65 9.34 -6.95
CA ILE A 226 7.98 10.39 -6.16
C ILE A 226 8.80 10.65 -4.90
N ASN A 227 9.13 11.91 -4.64
CA ASN A 227 9.64 12.36 -3.35
C ASN A 227 8.63 13.32 -2.71
N ALA A 228 8.13 13.01 -1.52
CA ALA A 228 7.15 13.81 -0.82
C ALA A 228 7.62 14.21 0.59
N GLU A 229 7.34 15.44 0.99
CA GLU A 229 7.65 15.98 2.31
C GLU A 229 6.45 16.78 2.83
N ASN A 230 6.07 16.56 4.09
CA ASN A 230 4.97 17.27 4.73
C ASN A 230 3.67 17.17 3.91
N VAL A 231 3.28 15.94 3.55
CA VAL A 231 2.01 15.68 2.88
C VAL A 231 0.96 15.14 3.85
N VAL A 232 -0.29 15.48 3.59
CA VAL A 232 -1.45 14.90 4.28
C VAL A 232 -2.27 14.15 3.24
N ILE A 233 -2.35 12.83 3.34
CA ILE A 233 -3.09 11.99 2.40
C ILE A 233 -4.26 11.36 3.15
N ASN A 234 -5.47 11.52 2.63
CA ASN A 234 -6.66 10.81 3.09
C ASN A 234 -7.31 10.14 1.90
N THR A 235 -7.39 8.82 1.90
CA THR A 235 -8.09 8.07 0.87
C THR A 235 -9.32 7.39 1.43
N ASP A 236 -10.30 7.20 0.56
CA ASP A 236 -11.48 6.38 0.77
C ASP A 236 -11.79 5.63 -0.54
N GLY A 237 -12.73 4.69 -0.49
CA GLY A 237 -12.98 3.75 -1.58
C GLY A 237 -12.17 2.45 -1.43
N GLN A 238 -12.51 1.45 -2.24
CA GLN A 238 -11.81 0.17 -2.26
C GLN A 238 -10.52 0.24 -3.09
N SER A 239 -9.47 -0.47 -2.65
CA SER A 239 -8.16 -0.50 -3.32
C SER A 239 -7.48 0.88 -3.47
N CYS A 240 -7.59 1.73 -2.45
CA CYS A 240 -7.10 3.10 -2.43
C CYS A 240 -5.96 3.27 -1.42
N ALA A 241 -4.80 2.66 -1.65
CA ALA A 241 -3.64 2.88 -0.78
C ALA A 241 -3.21 4.36 -0.75
N ALA A 242 -2.70 4.83 0.38
CA ALA A 242 -2.19 6.20 0.47
C ALA A 242 -0.89 6.34 -0.33
N LEU A 243 0.00 5.36 -0.18
CA LEU A 243 1.21 5.20 -0.97
C LEU A 243 1.14 3.88 -1.72
N ALA A 244 1.34 3.95 -3.02
CA ALA A 244 1.36 2.79 -3.90
C ALA A 244 2.55 2.83 -4.85
N THR A 245 2.99 1.65 -5.22
CA THR A 245 3.59 1.41 -6.53
C THR A 245 2.78 0.32 -7.20
N ASP A 246 2.82 0.29 -8.52
CA ASP A 246 2.20 -0.78 -9.31
C ASP A 246 3.16 -1.33 -10.39
N ARG A 247 2.63 -1.98 -11.43
CA ARG A 247 3.38 -2.68 -12.49
C ARG A 247 4.65 -1.95 -12.96
N GLY A 248 5.73 -2.74 -13.11
CA GLY A 248 7.01 -2.25 -13.61
C GLY A 248 7.87 -1.54 -12.57
N GLU A 249 7.54 -1.72 -11.28
CA GLU A 249 8.19 -1.10 -10.12
C GLU A 249 8.04 0.43 -10.10
N GLY A 250 8.42 1.04 -8.99
CA GLY A 250 8.37 2.49 -8.80
C GLY A 250 9.09 2.84 -7.50
N GLU A 251 9.40 4.11 -7.31
CA GLU A 251 10.02 4.60 -6.08
C GLU A 251 9.14 5.67 -5.45
N VAL A 252 8.73 5.47 -4.21
CA VAL A 252 7.98 6.46 -3.43
C VAL A 252 8.67 6.72 -2.10
N HIS A 253 9.21 7.93 -1.93
CA HIS A 253 9.90 8.36 -0.72
C HIS A 253 9.11 9.45 -0.03
N VAL A 254 8.63 9.20 1.19
CA VAL A 254 7.80 10.16 1.92
C VAL A 254 8.37 10.42 3.31
N LYS A 255 8.38 11.67 3.74
CA LYS A 255 8.80 12.05 5.10
C LYS A 255 7.96 13.15 5.73
N ASP A 256 8.02 13.24 7.05
CA ASP A 256 7.40 14.31 7.84
C ASP A 256 5.89 14.46 7.58
N SER A 257 5.17 13.36 7.37
CA SER A 257 3.83 13.34 6.77
C SER A 257 2.75 12.70 7.66
N GLU A 258 1.50 12.79 7.21
CA GLU A 258 0.35 12.05 7.77
C GLU A 258 -0.42 11.35 6.64
N ILE A 259 -0.55 10.02 6.71
CA ILE A 259 -1.20 9.22 5.67
C ILE A 259 -2.32 8.35 6.24
N ASN A 260 -3.52 8.44 5.69
CA ASN A 260 -4.70 7.71 6.17
C ASN A 260 -5.48 7.09 5.01
N THR A 261 -6.08 5.93 5.26
CA THR A 261 -6.93 5.23 4.28
C THR A 261 -8.21 4.70 4.91
N GLY A 262 -9.26 4.59 4.11
CA GLY A 262 -10.58 4.15 4.56
C GLY A 262 -11.20 5.11 5.58
N VAL A 263 -10.98 6.42 5.42
CA VAL A 263 -11.29 7.42 6.45
C VAL A 263 -12.78 7.50 6.83
N SER A 264 -13.70 7.03 5.98
CA SER A 264 -15.11 6.90 6.34
C SER A 264 -15.42 5.66 7.20
N LYS A 265 -14.51 4.69 7.26
CA LYS A 265 -14.67 3.35 7.88
C LYS A 265 -15.69 2.43 7.20
N ASP A 266 -16.57 2.98 6.36
CA ASP A 266 -17.58 2.24 5.59
C ASP A 266 -17.01 1.69 4.27
N SER A 267 -15.82 2.15 3.87
CA SER A 267 -15.04 1.67 2.73
C SER A 267 -13.53 1.68 3.04
N GLY A 268 -12.68 1.15 2.16
CA GLY A 268 -11.23 1.04 2.41
C GLY A 268 -10.69 -0.39 2.48
N ARG A 269 -11.47 -1.40 2.07
CA ARG A 269 -10.96 -2.76 1.92
C ARG A 269 -9.93 -2.82 0.79
N GLY A 270 -8.87 -3.60 1.01
CA GLY A 270 -7.72 -3.64 0.09
C GLY A 270 -6.97 -2.31 -0.01
N SER A 271 -7.13 -1.42 0.99
CA SER A 271 -6.52 -0.09 1.00
C SER A 271 -5.54 0.02 2.18
N PRO A 272 -4.41 -0.71 2.15
CA PRO A 272 -3.39 -0.54 3.19
C PRO A 272 -2.84 0.89 3.16
N LEU A 273 -2.14 1.33 4.21
CA LEU A 273 -1.43 2.62 4.13
C LEU A 273 -0.40 2.60 2.99
N ILE A 274 0.28 1.45 2.85
CA ILE A 274 1.36 1.25 1.88
C ILE A 274 1.10 -0.04 1.08
N TYR A 275 1.03 0.05 -0.24
CA TYR A 275 0.96 -1.09 -1.16
C TYR A 275 2.20 -1.09 -2.06
N SER A 276 3.05 -2.11 -1.95
CA SER A 276 4.35 -2.14 -2.64
C SER A 276 4.47 -3.29 -3.64
N THR A 277 4.60 -2.89 -4.90
CA THR A 277 5.15 -3.66 -6.04
C THR A 277 6.47 -3.07 -6.55
N GLY A 278 7.11 -2.23 -5.73
CA GLY A 278 8.31 -1.45 -6.01
C GLY A 278 9.05 -1.11 -4.72
N ASN A 279 9.62 0.08 -4.59
CA ASN A 279 10.36 0.50 -3.40
C ASN A 279 9.70 1.70 -2.73
N ILE A 280 9.28 1.54 -1.48
CA ILE A 280 8.66 2.61 -0.70
C ILE A 280 9.43 2.86 0.59
N THR A 281 9.83 4.11 0.82
CA THR A 281 10.48 4.52 2.09
C THR A 281 9.64 5.57 2.80
N LEU A 282 9.46 5.41 4.11
CA LEU A 282 8.67 6.31 4.94
C LEU A 282 9.46 6.74 6.18
N GLU A 283 9.63 8.04 6.38
CA GLU A 283 10.34 8.60 7.55
C GLU A 283 9.47 9.56 8.36
N ASN A 284 9.58 9.52 9.69
CA ASN A 284 8.95 10.50 10.60
C ASN A 284 7.47 10.78 10.27
N THR A 285 6.72 9.72 10.03
CA THR A 285 5.35 9.80 9.50
C THR A 285 4.42 9.00 10.37
N LYS A 286 3.21 9.50 10.55
CA LYS A 286 2.13 8.79 11.25
C LYS A 286 0.99 8.48 10.30
N GLY A 287 0.17 7.49 10.63
CA GLY A 287 -0.94 7.14 9.78
C GLY A 287 -1.88 6.09 10.33
N THR A 288 -3.10 6.05 9.81
CA THR A 288 -4.08 5.00 10.16
C THR A 288 -4.82 4.49 8.94
N SER A 289 -4.75 3.17 8.70
CA SER A 289 -5.72 2.48 7.83
C SER A 289 -6.89 2.02 8.69
N TYR A 290 -8.06 2.61 8.49
CA TYR A 290 -9.24 2.36 9.35
C TYR A 290 -10.01 1.09 8.99
N VAL A 291 -9.59 0.38 7.94
CA VAL A 291 -10.23 -0.88 7.50
C VAL A 291 -9.20 -1.97 7.21
N SER A 292 -8.07 -1.62 6.58
CA SER A 292 -7.11 -2.57 6.02
C SER A 292 -5.79 -2.62 6.81
N GLN A 293 -4.79 -3.29 6.23
CA GLN A 293 -3.47 -3.51 6.79
C GLN A 293 -2.66 -2.20 6.90
N ILE A 294 -1.58 -2.22 7.68
CA ILE A 294 -0.57 -1.15 7.64
C ILE A 294 0.12 -1.19 6.28
N ALA A 295 0.59 -2.36 5.88
CA ALA A 295 1.38 -2.52 4.67
C ALA A 295 1.11 -3.85 3.97
N CYS A 296 1.20 -3.83 2.64
CA CYS A 296 1.23 -5.01 1.80
C CYS A 296 2.47 -4.95 0.89
N ILE A 297 3.22 -6.05 0.78
CA ILE A 297 4.32 -6.19 -0.19
C ILE A 297 4.05 -7.38 -1.09
N GLU A 298 4.17 -7.15 -2.39
CA GLU A 298 4.09 -8.20 -3.40
C GLU A 298 5.45 -8.49 -4.03
N GLY A 299 5.86 -9.75 -4.11
CA GLY A 299 7.08 -10.18 -4.82
C GLY A 299 8.38 -9.61 -4.25
N LYS A 300 9.37 -9.29 -5.11
CA LYS A 300 10.74 -8.90 -4.72
C LYS A 300 10.91 -7.51 -4.08
N ASN A 301 9.80 -6.86 -3.74
CA ASN A 301 9.70 -5.42 -3.50
C ASN A 301 9.96 -5.04 -2.04
N SER A 302 10.05 -3.73 -1.76
CA SER A 302 10.50 -3.25 -0.45
C SER A 302 9.63 -2.17 0.17
N ILE A 303 9.59 -2.19 1.50
CA ILE A 303 9.09 -1.12 2.37
C ILE A 303 10.10 -0.89 3.50
N GLU A 304 10.52 0.35 3.67
CA GLU A 304 11.44 0.77 4.75
C GLU A 304 10.82 1.90 5.58
N LEU A 305 10.71 1.69 6.90
CA LEU A 305 10.10 2.61 7.85
C LEU A 305 11.12 3.09 8.87
N THR A 306 11.23 4.41 9.07
CA THR A 306 12.08 5.01 10.10
C THR A 306 11.31 6.04 10.91
N LYS A 307 11.22 5.88 12.23
CA LYS A 307 10.51 6.81 13.13
C LYS A 307 9.02 6.98 12.76
N CYS A 308 8.36 5.91 12.32
CA CYS A 308 6.96 5.97 11.94
C CYS A 308 6.03 5.52 13.08
N ASP A 309 4.81 6.04 13.14
CA ASP A 309 3.75 5.60 14.05
C ASP A 309 2.49 5.24 13.23
N LEU A 310 2.38 3.96 12.87
CA LEU A 310 1.38 3.47 11.92
C LEU A 310 0.42 2.49 12.60
N THR A 311 -0.86 2.71 12.35
CA THR A 311 -1.94 1.83 12.82
C THR A 311 -2.73 1.27 11.63
N GLY A 312 -3.06 -0.03 11.67
CA GLY A 312 -3.96 -0.67 10.71
C GLY A 312 -5.10 -1.38 11.43
N TYR A 313 -6.22 -1.58 10.74
CA TYR A 313 -7.31 -2.43 11.22
C TYR A 313 -7.17 -3.88 10.74
N ALA A 314 -6.12 -4.18 9.96
CA ALA A 314 -5.72 -5.52 9.54
C ALA A 314 -6.75 -6.30 8.70
N GLY A 315 -7.76 -5.61 8.15
CA GLY A 315 -8.78 -6.22 7.31
C GLY A 315 -8.25 -6.64 5.94
N GLY A 316 -8.46 -7.90 5.61
CA GLY A 316 -8.11 -8.53 4.35
C GLY A 316 -8.95 -8.06 3.16
N ASN A 317 -8.51 -8.34 1.94
CA ASN A 317 -9.25 -8.12 0.71
C ASN A 317 -9.71 -9.44 0.07
N ARG A 318 -8.94 -10.52 0.25
CA ARG A 318 -9.15 -11.80 -0.42
C ARG A 318 -9.90 -12.78 0.48
N GLN A 319 -11.02 -13.30 -0.02
CA GLN A 319 -11.82 -14.29 0.68
C GLN A 319 -11.56 -15.71 0.18
N ASP A 320 -11.61 -16.67 1.10
CA ASP A 320 -11.88 -18.08 0.85
C ASP A 320 -13.15 -18.46 1.62
N GLY A 321 -14.23 -18.77 0.89
CA GLY A 321 -15.56 -18.88 1.50
C GLY A 321 -15.98 -17.60 2.22
N SER A 322 -16.27 -17.69 3.53
CA SER A 322 -16.68 -16.53 4.35
C SER A 322 -15.54 -15.86 5.11
N THR A 323 -14.31 -16.36 4.99
CA THR A 323 -13.14 -15.89 5.74
C THR A 323 -12.17 -15.14 4.85
N TYR A 324 -11.51 -14.13 5.41
CA TYR A 324 -10.41 -13.45 4.74
C TYR A 324 -9.11 -14.20 5.01
N VAL A 325 -8.30 -14.41 3.97
CA VAL A 325 -7.06 -15.21 4.01
C VAL A 325 -5.80 -14.35 3.90
N ASP A 326 -5.96 -13.04 3.99
CA ASP A 326 -4.91 -12.02 3.87
C ASP A 326 -5.01 -11.00 5.01
N LEU A 327 -5.51 -11.43 6.17
CA LEU A 327 -5.48 -10.63 7.40
C LEU A 327 -4.03 -10.43 7.86
N GLY A 328 -3.73 -9.24 8.39
CA GLY A 328 -2.43 -8.98 9.00
C GLY A 328 -2.19 -7.50 9.31
N GLY A 329 -1.29 -7.20 10.24
CA GLY A 329 -0.71 -5.86 10.36
C GLY A 329 0.08 -5.53 9.09
N VAL A 330 0.97 -6.45 8.70
CA VAL A 330 1.75 -6.45 7.46
C VAL A 330 1.51 -7.77 6.73
N PHE A 331 1.10 -7.69 5.46
CA PHE A 331 0.86 -8.86 4.60
C PHE A 331 1.91 -8.92 3.48
N ILE A 332 2.63 -10.03 3.37
CA ILE A 332 3.73 -10.21 2.41
C ILE A 332 3.44 -11.42 1.55
N TYR A 333 3.32 -11.23 0.24
CA TYR A 333 2.82 -12.28 -0.64
C TYR A 333 3.37 -12.19 -2.07
N GLN A 334 3.01 -13.17 -2.89
CA GLN A 334 3.15 -13.11 -4.34
C GLN A 334 1.79 -13.45 -4.95
N SER A 335 1.29 -12.61 -5.85
CA SER A 335 0.06 -12.90 -6.61
C SER A 335 0.35 -13.68 -7.90
N MET A 336 -0.72 -14.03 -8.62
CA MET A 336 -0.68 -14.66 -9.94
C MET A 336 -0.99 -13.67 -11.07
N SER A 337 -1.03 -12.36 -10.81
CA SER A 337 -1.33 -11.35 -11.83
C SER A 337 -0.18 -11.09 -12.79
N GLY A 338 1.06 -11.24 -12.29
CA GLY A 338 2.28 -10.88 -13.02
C GLY A 338 2.64 -9.39 -12.91
N ASP A 339 2.03 -8.64 -11.99
CA ASP A 339 2.31 -7.21 -11.79
C ASP A 339 3.62 -6.96 -11.03
N ALA A 340 4.01 -7.90 -10.19
CA ALA A 340 5.26 -7.90 -9.45
C ALA A 340 6.11 -9.13 -9.78
N ASP A 341 7.41 -8.90 -10.00
CA ASP A 341 8.39 -9.95 -10.19
C ASP A 341 8.59 -10.80 -8.93
N VAL A 342 8.74 -12.11 -9.14
CA VAL A 342 9.06 -13.06 -8.07
C VAL A 342 10.47 -12.82 -7.54
N GLY A 343 10.59 -12.79 -6.22
CA GLY A 343 11.88 -12.73 -5.53
C GLY A 343 11.68 -12.58 -4.03
N THR A 344 12.66 -11.99 -3.35
CA THR A 344 12.64 -11.82 -1.90
C THR A 344 12.17 -10.42 -1.55
N SER A 345 11.04 -10.30 -0.86
CA SER A 345 10.55 -9.03 -0.30
C SER A 345 11.47 -8.52 0.79
N LEU A 346 11.52 -7.20 1.00
CA LEU A 346 12.24 -6.58 2.12
C LEU A 346 11.30 -5.67 2.91
N PHE A 347 11.04 -6.00 4.18
CA PHE A 347 10.38 -5.11 5.12
C PHE A 347 11.37 -4.69 6.21
N THR A 348 11.60 -3.40 6.38
CA THR A 348 12.44 -2.88 7.46
C THR A 348 11.67 -1.86 8.29
N ALA A 349 11.71 -1.98 9.61
CA ALA A 349 11.20 -0.98 10.54
C ALA A 349 12.25 -0.64 11.59
N LYS A 350 12.51 0.66 11.76
CA LYS A 350 13.51 1.17 12.70
C LYS A 350 12.93 2.30 13.55
N ASN A 351 13.11 2.25 14.87
CA ASN A 351 12.62 3.26 15.82
C ASN A 351 11.13 3.60 15.60
N SER A 352 10.33 2.61 15.21
CA SER A 352 8.96 2.81 14.73
C SER A 352 7.95 2.13 15.66
N LYS A 353 6.68 2.50 15.53
CA LYS A 353 5.55 1.88 16.21
C LYS A 353 4.56 1.38 15.18
N LEU A 354 4.23 0.09 15.24
CA LEU A 354 3.26 -0.57 14.36
C LEU A 354 2.16 -1.21 15.21
N SER A 355 0.91 -0.84 14.95
CA SER A 355 -0.22 -1.28 15.77
C SER A 355 -1.37 -1.83 14.93
N ILE A 356 -1.96 -2.94 15.34
CA ILE A 356 -3.32 -3.31 14.97
C ILE A 356 -4.27 -2.64 15.97
N ALA A 357 -5.21 -1.85 15.46
CA ALA A 357 -6.16 -1.12 16.29
C ALA A 357 -6.97 -2.06 17.20
N SER A 358 -7.08 -1.73 18.48
CA SER A 358 -7.74 -2.59 19.47
C SER A 358 -9.25 -2.76 19.26
N ASP A 359 -9.85 -1.83 18.52
CA ASP A 359 -11.25 -1.85 18.09
C ASP A 359 -11.44 -2.44 16.69
N SER A 360 -10.39 -3.00 16.07
CA SER A 360 -10.53 -3.74 14.83
C SER A 360 -11.44 -4.98 15.01
N PRO A 361 -12.35 -5.27 14.05
CA PRO A 361 -13.18 -6.47 14.11
C PRO A 361 -12.37 -7.77 14.06
N VAL A 362 -11.14 -7.73 13.56
CA VAL A 362 -10.22 -8.88 13.47
C VAL A 362 -9.06 -8.76 14.46
N TYR A 363 -9.15 -7.88 15.46
CA TYR A 363 -8.07 -7.64 16.44
C TYR A 363 -7.60 -8.91 17.16
N LYS A 364 -8.50 -9.88 17.38
CA LYS A 364 -8.21 -11.16 18.04
C LYS A 364 -7.81 -12.29 17.08
N GLU A 365 -7.81 -12.03 15.78
CA GLU A 365 -7.56 -13.02 14.74
C GLU A 365 -6.30 -12.69 13.94
N ALA A 366 -6.13 -11.44 13.52
CA ALA A 366 -5.08 -11.04 12.61
C ALA A 366 -3.68 -11.11 13.26
N PRO A 367 -2.70 -11.77 12.61
CA PRO A 367 -1.31 -11.74 13.04
C PRO A 367 -0.69 -10.35 12.78
N MET A 368 0.42 -10.01 13.45
CA MET A 368 1.17 -8.80 13.07
C MET A 368 1.81 -8.97 11.70
N PHE A 369 2.49 -10.09 11.44
CA PHE A 369 3.06 -10.43 10.14
C PHE A 369 2.43 -11.69 9.56
N HIS A 370 1.98 -11.62 8.31
CA HIS A 370 1.47 -12.76 7.56
C HIS A 370 2.24 -12.90 6.24
N VAL A 371 2.91 -14.04 6.06
CA VAL A 371 3.74 -14.33 4.89
C VAL A 371 3.22 -15.58 4.18
N THR A 372 2.93 -15.46 2.88
CA THR A 372 2.44 -16.58 2.06
C THR A 372 2.97 -16.50 0.63
N ASN A 373 3.23 -17.64 0.00
CA ASN A 373 3.62 -17.73 -1.42
C ASN A 373 4.84 -16.88 -1.85
N THR A 374 5.70 -16.45 -0.94
CA THR A 374 6.88 -15.64 -1.28
C THR A 374 8.01 -15.82 -0.28
N ALA A 375 9.21 -15.39 -0.66
CA ALA A 375 10.33 -15.22 0.24
C ALA A 375 10.37 -13.78 0.77
N CYS A 376 10.76 -13.57 2.03
CA CYS A 376 10.92 -12.23 2.58
C CYS A 376 12.07 -12.15 3.60
N VAL A 377 12.63 -10.96 3.72
CA VAL A 377 13.48 -10.54 4.84
C VAL A 377 12.73 -9.47 5.62
N ILE A 378 12.61 -9.65 6.93
CA ILE A 378 12.00 -8.71 7.86
C ILE A 378 13.08 -8.27 8.83
N ASN A 379 13.38 -6.98 8.86
CA ASN A 379 14.35 -6.38 9.80
C ASN A 379 13.62 -5.43 10.75
N LEU A 380 13.70 -5.71 12.05
CA LEU A 380 13.14 -4.86 13.10
C LEU A 380 14.27 -4.38 14.01
N ASP A 381 14.39 -3.07 14.17
CA ASP A 381 15.38 -2.44 15.07
C ASP A 381 14.69 -1.39 15.96
N ASN A 382 14.54 -1.70 17.25
CA ASN A 382 13.84 -0.86 18.23
C ASN A 382 12.42 -0.48 17.77
N THR A 383 11.58 -1.47 17.49
CA THR A 383 10.21 -1.30 16.99
C THR A 383 9.17 -1.69 18.03
N GLU A 384 8.24 -0.78 18.36
CA GLU A 384 7.10 -1.11 19.22
C GLU A 384 6.00 -1.79 18.39
N LEU A 385 5.64 -3.01 18.75
CA LEU A 385 4.57 -3.76 18.10
C LEU A 385 3.37 -3.94 19.05
N SER A 386 2.15 -3.69 18.56
CA SER A 386 0.92 -3.89 19.33
C SER A 386 -0.15 -4.60 18.51
N TYR A 387 -0.63 -5.75 18.97
CA TYR A 387 -1.64 -6.57 18.32
C TYR A 387 -2.40 -7.43 19.34
N GLY A 388 -3.58 -7.91 18.98
CA GLY A 388 -4.53 -8.51 19.93
C GLY A 388 -4.69 -10.02 19.85
N SER A 389 -4.27 -10.62 18.74
CA SER A 389 -4.42 -12.05 18.43
C SER A 389 -3.50 -12.93 19.27
N GLY A 390 -2.40 -12.36 19.78
CA GLY A 390 -1.30 -13.12 20.35
C GLY A 390 -0.50 -13.87 19.29
N THR A 391 -0.73 -13.65 18.00
CA THR A 391 0.09 -14.20 16.91
C THR A 391 1.00 -13.11 16.37
N PHE A 392 2.30 -13.25 16.63
CA PHE A 392 3.31 -12.36 16.09
C PHE A 392 3.46 -12.58 14.59
N MET A 393 3.66 -13.83 14.19
CA MET A 393 3.94 -14.17 12.80
C MET A 393 3.24 -15.47 12.38
N GLU A 394 2.61 -15.43 11.21
CA GLU A 394 2.05 -16.58 10.52
C GLU A 394 2.74 -16.76 9.16
N ILE A 395 3.41 -17.89 8.98
CA ILE A 395 4.10 -18.27 7.74
C ILE A 395 3.47 -19.57 7.25
N ALA A 396 2.55 -19.43 6.30
CA ALA A 396 1.72 -20.54 5.86
C ALA A 396 1.27 -20.38 4.41
N GLY A 397 0.98 -21.51 3.77
CA GLY A 397 0.27 -21.51 2.49
C GLY A 397 -1.19 -21.13 2.65
N GLN A 398 -1.77 -20.51 1.63
CA GLN A 398 -3.16 -20.08 1.59
C GLN A 398 -3.85 -20.51 0.29
N ASN A 399 -5.14 -20.82 0.30
CA ASN A 399 -5.83 -21.35 -0.89
C ASN A 399 -5.96 -20.34 -2.05
N GLN A 400 -5.75 -19.06 -1.79
CA GLN A 400 -5.97 -17.98 -2.75
C GLN A 400 -4.68 -17.40 -3.34
N TRP A 401 -3.51 -17.93 -2.97
CA TRP A 401 -2.20 -17.42 -3.37
C TRP A 401 -1.30 -18.56 -3.83
N GLY A 402 -0.89 -18.56 -5.09
CA GLY A 402 -0.03 -19.60 -5.67
C GLY A 402 -0.69 -20.98 -5.78
N THR A 403 0.13 -22.02 -5.84
CA THR A 403 -0.31 -23.42 -5.94
C THR A 403 -0.43 -24.03 -4.55
N THR A 404 -1.66 -24.34 -4.10
CA THR A 404 -1.92 -24.98 -2.80
C THR A 404 -1.02 -26.20 -2.56
N GLY A 405 -0.34 -26.20 -1.41
CA GLY A 405 0.62 -27.26 -1.05
C GLY A 405 2.05 -26.99 -1.52
N SER A 406 2.30 -25.88 -2.23
CA SER A 406 3.63 -25.45 -2.67
C SER A 406 3.80 -23.93 -2.64
N ASN A 407 2.98 -23.28 -1.82
CA ASN A 407 2.81 -21.83 -1.71
C ASN A 407 3.05 -21.33 -0.27
N GLY A 408 3.87 -22.05 0.50
CA GLY A 408 4.31 -21.60 1.82
C GLY A 408 5.18 -20.35 1.74
N GLY A 409 5.34 -19.68 2.88
CA GLY A 409 6.26 -18.55 3.01
C GLY A 409 7.69 -19.01 3.35
N VAL A 410 8.68 -18.23 2.91
CA VAL A 410 10.09 -18.39 3.31
C VAL A 410 10.54 -17.09 3.97
N ALA A 411 10.57 -17.03 5.30
CA ALA A 411 10.92 -15.82 6.01
C ALA A 411 12.33 -15.87 6.61
N GLU A 412 13.08 -14.79 6.44
CA GLU A 412 14.20 -14.44 7.29
C GLU A 412 13.78 -13.27 8.18
N LEU A 413 13.90 -13.43 9.49
CA LEU A 413 13.57 -12.41 10.47
C LEU A 413 14.84 -12.04 11.24
N ASN A 414 15.18 -10.75 11.23
CA ASN A 414 16.27 -10.18 11.98
C ASN A 414 15.69 -9.16 12.96
N THR A 415 15.92 -9.37 14.25
CA THR A 415 15.43 -8.49 15.32
C THR A 415 16.59 -7.96 16.13
N ASP A 416 16.63 -6.65 16.34
CA ASP A 416 17.63 -5.96 17.15
C ASP A 416 16.96 -5.02 18.17
N ASN A 417 17.29 -5.17 19.46
CA ASN A 417 16.70 -4.38 20.56
C ASN A 417 15.15 -4.44 20.59
N GLU A 418 14.60 -5.61 20.29
CA GLU A 418 13.16 -5.82 20.17
C GLU A 418 12.54 -6.38 21.46
N LYS A 419 11.27 -6.06 21.70
CA LYS A 419 10.41 -6.71 22.70
C LYS A 419 9.19 -7.28 22.01
N ILE A 420 9.12 -8.60 21.91
CA ILE A 420 8.11 -9.31 21.10
C ILE A 420 7.33 -10.25 22.01
N GLU A 421 6.00 -10.09 22.03
CA GLU A 421 5.08 -10.99 22.73
C GLU A 421 4.16 -11.70 21.74
N GLY A 422 4.08 -13.03 21.79
CA GLY A 422 3.13 -13.80 20.98
C GLY A 422 3.76 -14.95 20.23
N ASN A 423 2.91 -15.67 19.51
CA ASN A 423 3.25 -16.96 18.94
C ASN A 423 3.74 -16.80 17.50
N VAL A 424 4.61 -17.72 17.09
CA VAL A 424 5.04 -17.90 15.71
C VAL A 424 4.50 -19.21 15.18
N ILE A 425 3.85 -19.17 14.03
CA ILE A 425 3.25 -20.33 13.35
C ILE A 425 3.96 -20.54 12.03
N VAL A 426 4.48 -21.75 11.82
CA VAL A 426 5.15 -22.16 10.57
C VAL A 426 4.57 -23.49 10.11
N ASP A 427 3.84 -23.48 8.98
CA ASP A 427 3.25 -24.70 8.43
C ASP A 427 4.30 -25.61 7.75
N SER A 428 3.88 -26.83 7.39
CA SER A 428 4.79 -27.87 6.86
C SER A 428 5.42 -27.55 5.50
N ILE A 429 4.93 -26.54 4.79
CA ILE A 429 5.45 -26.12 3.48
C ILE A 429 6.16 -24.77 3.54
N SER A 430 6.33 -24.23 4.75
CA SER A 430 6.94 -22.94 5.01
C SER A 430 8.26 -23.07 5.79
N SER A 431 9.01 -21.98 5.84
CA SER A 431 10.24 -21.93 6.63
C SER A 431 10.52 -20.57 7.25
N LEU A 432 11.26 -20.61 8.35
CA LEU A 432 11.72 -19.43 9.10
C LEU A 432 13.20 -19.56 9.45
N THR A 433 13.98 -18.54 9.13
CA THR A 433 15.27 -18.26 9.75
C THR A 433 15.10 -17.05 10.66
N TRP A 434 15.41 -17.15 11.95
CA TRP A 434 15.27 -16.02 12.88
C TRP A 434 16.58 -15.77 13.63
N ASN A 435 17.15 -14.59 13.44
CA ASN A 435 18.31 -14.09 14.16
C ASN A 435 17.89 -13.04 15.20
N MET A 436 18.04 -13.37 16.48
CA MET A 436 17.73 -12.50 17.62
C MET A 436 18.99 -11.83 18.16
N ASN A 437 19.07 -10.50 18.15
CA ASN A 437 20.14 -9.72 18.76
C ASN A 437 19.57 -8.77 19.81
N SER A 438 19.98 -8.89 21.08
CA SER A 438 19.41 -8.08 22.18
C SER A 438 17.87 -8.05 22.20
N THR A 439 17.22 -9.15 21.81
CA THR A 439 15.77 -9.28 21.69
C THR A 439 15.18 -10.02 22.90
N GLU A 440 14.12 -9.47 23.48
CA GLU A 440 13.26 -10.16 24.44
C GLU A 440 12.07 -10.76 23.69
N PHE A 441 12.05 -12.07 23.50
CA PHE A 441 10.94 -12.80 22.89
C PHE A 441 10.18 -13.61 23.95
N ASN A 442 8.90 -13.32 24.14
CA ASN A 442 8.00 -14.03 25.04
C ASN A 442 6.89 -14.72 24.24
N GLY A 443 7.06 -16.00 23.95
CA GLY A 443 6.20 -16.69 23.00
C GLY A 443 6.54 -18.16 22.79
N LEU A 444 5.66 -18.85 22.07
CA LEU A 444 5.91 -20.20 21.57
C LEU A 444 6.17 -20.18 20.06
N ILE A 445 7.00 -21.11 19.59
CA ILE A 445 7.18 -21.39 18.17
C ILE A 445 6.50 -22.72 17.86
N ASN A 446 5.37 -22.67 17.15
CA ASN A 446 4.63 -23.83 16.68
C ASN A 446 4.99 -24.08 15.21
N SER A 447 6.00 -24.92 15.00
CA SER A 447 6.48 -25.25 13.66
C SER A 447 6.20 -26.71 13.31
N THR A 448 5.60 -26.90 12.14
CA THR A 448 5.61 -28.16 11.39
C THR A 448 6.50 -28.08 10.14
N GLY A 449 6.94 -26.87 9.78
CA GLY A 449 7.92 -26.59 8.73
C GLY A 449 9.36 -26.54 9.22
N ASN A 450 10.24 -26.00 8.37
CA ASN A 450 11.65 -25.88 8.67
C ASN A 450 11.97 -24.56 9.39
N THR A 451 12.63 -24.64 10.54
CA THR A 451 13.01 -23.47 11.35
C THR A 451 14.49 -23.49 11.72
N THR A 452 15.17 -22.36 11.57
CA THR A 452 16.53 -22.13 12.08
C THR A 452 16.51 -20.91 12.97
N ILE A 453 16.67 -21.14 14.28
CA ILE A 453 16.57 -20.07 15.29
C ILE A 453 17.94 -19.83 15.91
N THR A 454 18.35 -18.56 15.94
CA THR A 454 19.55 -18.10 16.64
C THR A 454 19.13 -17.15 17.77
N VAL A 455 19.28 -17.60 19.01
CA VAL A 455 19.13 -16.75 20.20
C VAL A 455 20.50 -16.16 20.51
N GLY A 456 20.81 -15.01 19.90
CA GLY A 456 22.12 -14.36 20.01
C GLY A 456 22.37 -13.67 21.37
N ASP A 457 23.56 -13.11 21.51
CA ASP A 457 23.99 -12.43 22.74
C ASP A 457 23.02 -11.31 23.14
N GLY A 458 22.76 -11.20 24.44
CA GLY A 458 21.80 -10.22 24.98
C GLY A 458 20.33 -10.56 24.74
N SER A 459 20.01 -11.55 23.90
CA SER A 459 18.64 -11.99 23.66
C SER A 459 18.15 -12.97 24.72
N THR A 460 16.84 -12.95 24.98
CA THR A 460 16.15 -13.95 25.81
C THR A 460 14.90 -14.44 25.11
N TRP A 461 14.76 -15.76 24.99
CA TRP A 461 13.51 -16.40 24.61
C TRP A 461 12.83 -17.02 25.84
N THR A 462 11.71 -16.45 26.27
CA THR A 462 10.84 -16.99 27.32
C THR A 462 9.71 -17.80 26.70
N LEU A 463 9.62 -19.09 27.06
CA LEU A 463 8.57 -19.97 26.55
C LEU A 463 7.23 -19.68 27.23
N THR A 464 6.18 -19.53 26.41
CA THR A 464 4.78 -19.44 26.88
C THR A 464 3.98 -20.71 26.60
N GLY A 465 4.61 -21.69 25.98
CA GLY A 465 4.02 -22.95 25.54
C GLY A 465 5.09 -23.90 25.04
N ASP A 466 4.75 -25.18 24.91
CA ASP A 466 5.63 -26.15 24.27
C ASP A 466 5.96 -25.70 22.85
N SER A 467 7.24 -25.68 22.51
CA SER A 467 7.75 -25.16 21.26
C SER A 467 8.51 -26.22 20.47
N SER A 468 8.53 -26.09 19.15
CA SER A 468 9.23 -27.02 18.25
C SER A 468 9.99 -26.25 17.16
N VAL A 469 11.28 -26.56 17.02
CA VAL A 469 12.16 -25.98 16.02
C VAL A 469 13.05 -27.05 15.37
N SER A 470 13.49 -26.82 14.13
CA SER A 470 14.34 -27.77 13.38
C SER A 470 15.81 -27.61 13.74
N SER A 471 16.29 -26.38 13.90
CA SER A 471 17.66 -26.05 14.29
C SER A 471 17.66 -24.88 15.27
N LEU A 472 18.57 -24.93 16.25
CA LEU A 472 18.71 -23.93 17.29
C LEU A 472 20.19 -23.68 17.59
N THR A 473 20.55 -22.41 17.73
CA THR A 473 21.86 -21.95 18.23
C THR A 473 21.62 -20.92 19.33
N VAL A 474 22.30 -21.07 20.47
CA VAL A 474 22.05 -20.24 21.66
C VAL A 474 23.37 -19.68 22.18
N SER A 475 23.50 -18.35 22.13
CA SER A 475 24.52 -17.60 22.88
C SER A 475 23.91 -16.62 23.90
N GLY A 476 22.61 -16.33 23.78
CA GLY A 476 21.79 -15.65 24.78
C GLY A 476 21.19 -16.60 25.83
N ASN A 477 19.93 -16.35 26.22
CA ASN A 477 19.21 -17.13 27.23
C ASN A 477 17.89 -17.72 26.71
N ILE A 478 17.53 -18.91 27.19
CA ILE A 478 16.19 -19.48 27.04
C ILE A 478 15.62 -19.70 28.44
N ASP A 479 14.48 -19.07 28.73
CA ASP A 479 13.68 -19.37 29.92
C ASP A 479 12.56 -20.35 29.57
N TYR A 480 12.74 -21.58 30.03
CA TYR A 480 11.80 -22.67 29.79
C TYR A 480 10.51 -22.55 30.61
N GLY A 481 10.53 -21.86 31.76
CA GLY A 481 9.43 -21.92 32.73
C GLY A 481 9.00 -23.36 33.03
N ASN A 482 7.74 -23.68 32.73
CA ASN A 482 7.14 -25.02 32.87
C ASN A 482 6.96 -25.76 31.53
N TYR A 483 7.56 -25.26 30.45
CA TYR A 483 7.36 -25.75 29.10
C TYR A 483 8.58 -26.48 28.57
N SER A 484 8.37 -27.20 27.48
CA SER A 484 9.40 -27.95 26.78
C SER A 484 9.71 -27.35 25.40
N LEU A 485 10.95 -27.53 24.95
CA LEU A 485 11.41 -27.16 23.62
C LEU A 485 11.88 -28.41 22.90
N THR A 486 11.28 -28.70 21.75
CA THR A 486 11.73 -29.78 20.87
C THR A 486 12.64 -29.20 19.79
N VAL A 487 13.90 -29.64 19.74
CA VAL A 487 14.87 -29.27 18.70
C VAL A 487 15.24 -30.52 17.92
N ASN A 488 14.95 -30.53 16.62
CA ASN A 488 15.23 -31.68 15.74
C ASN A 488 14.73 -33.03 16.32
N GLY A 489 13.53 -33.04 16.91
CA GLY A 489 12.92 -34.21 17.52
C GLY A 489 13.46 -34.63 18.89
N GLN A 490 14.38 -33.88 19.49
CA GLN A 490 14.83 -34.08 20.88
C GLN A 490 14.22 -33.02 21.79
N THR A 491 13.74 -33.41 22.98
CA THR A 491 13.04 -32.52 23.92
C THR A 491 13.96 -32.04 25.03
N TYR A 492 13.88 -30.75 25.33
CA TYR A 492 14.63 -30.02 26.36
C TYR A 492 13.66 -29.26 27.27
N ASP A 493 14.04 -29.08 28.53
CA ASP A 493 13.25 -28.35 29.54
C ASP A 493 14.18 -27.71 30.59
N SER A 494 13.61 -27.11 31.64
CA SER A 494 14.38 -26.48 32.72
C SER A 494 15.28 -27.45 33.52
N SER A 495 15.01 -28.76 33.47
CA SER A 495 15.83 -29.80 34.10
C SER A 495 16.92 -30.35 33.18
N ASN A 496 16.72 -30.26 31.87
CA ASN A 496 17.65 -30.67 30.82
C ASN A 496 17.68 -29.60 29.70
N PRO A 497 18.31 -28.44 29.93
CA PRO A 497 18.32 -27.35 28.97
C PRO A 497 19.18 -27.69 27.75
N PHE A 498 18.87 -27.06 26.62
CA PHE A 498 19.64 -27.16 25.39
C PHE A 498 21.03 -26.54 25.59
N ASN A 499 22.08 -27.26 25.18
CA ASN A 499 23.47 -26.79 25.21
C ASN A 499 23.99 -26.81 23.77
N GLY A 500 23.94 -25.67 23.06
CA GLY A 500 24.38 -25.60 21.67
C GLY A 500 24.35 -24.21 21.07
#